data_AF-A0A2T3J293-F1
#
_entry.id   AF-A0A2T3J293-F1
#
_cell.length_a   1.000
_cell.length_b   1.000
_cell.length_c   1.000
_cell.angle_alpha   90.00
_cell.angle_beta   90.00
_cell.angle_gamma   90.00
#
_symmetry.space_group_name_H-M   'P 1'
#
loop_
_entity.id
_entity.type
_entity.pdbx_description
1 polymer ?
#
loop_
_entity_poly.entity_id
_entity_poly.type
_entity_poly.pdbx_seq_one_letter_code
_entity_poly.pdbx_strand_id
1 'polypeptide(L)'
;MGFVIVLAIVVFILVFKDRPIMVLTFEEGKLTQQKGQIPNGFLAGCKDIAHKQPFSGKIKVYKNRFATKLVFSKTVPSKVKQRIHNVFPHNGGSKKRGRRA
;
A
#
# COMPACT_ATOMS: atom_id res chain seq x y z
N MET A 1 -21.42 -34.39 8.08
CA MET A 1 -20.18 -34.08 7.33
C MET A 1 -20.18 -32.72 6.63
N GLY A 2 -21.32 -32.17 6.17
CA GLY A 2 -21.34 -30.85 5.50
C GLY A 2 -20.94 -29.65 6.37
N PHE A 3 -21.32 -29.65 7.66
CA PHE A 3 -20.99 -28.55 8.60
C PHE A 3 -19.49 -28.36 8.81
N VAL A 4 -18.71 -29.44 8.80
CA VAL A 4 -17.25 -29.40 9.02
C VAL A 4 -16.56 -28.72 7.83
N ILE A 5 -17.06 -28.96 6.62
CA ILE A 5 -16.54 -28.34 5.38
C ILE A 5 -16.87 -26.84 5.37
N VAL A 6 -18.10 -26.46 5.74
CA VAL A 6 -18.51 -25.04 5.81
C VAL A 6 -17.68 -24.28 6.85
N LEU A 7 -17.46 -24.87 8.03
CA LEU A 7 -16.59 -24.28 9.06
C LEU A 7 -15.14 -24.12 8.58
N ALA A 8 -14.58 -25.12 7.90
CA ALA A 8 -13.24 -25.04 7.34
C ALA A 8 -13.10 -23.90 6.33
N ILE A 9 -14.10 -23.71 5.45
CA ILE A 9 -14.13 -22.61 4.48
C ILE A 9 -14.20 -21.25 5.18
N VAL A 10 -15.05 -21.10 6.20
CA VAL A 10 -15.19 -19.85 6.97
C VAL A 10 -13.89 -19.48 7.69
N VAL A 11 -13.25 -20.45 8.36
CA VAL A 11 -11.96 -20.26 9.03
C VAL A 11 -10.87 -19.89 8.02
N PHE A 12 -10.84 -20.56 6.87
CA PHE A 12 -9.89 -20.26 5.80
C PHE A 12 -10.05 -18.81 5.30
N ILE A 13 -11.27 -18.35 5.01
CA ILE A 13 -11.52 -16.96 4.60
C ILE A 13 -11.10 -15.95 5.68
N LEU A 14 -11.35 -16.26 6.96
CA LEU A 14 -10.96 -15.39 8.08
C LEU A 14 -9.44 -15.29 8.26
N VAL A 15 -8.72 -16.40 8.09
CA VAL A 15 -7.24 -16.42 8.16
C VAL A 15 -6.63 -15.66 6.98
N PHE A 16 -7.22 -15.77 5.79
CA PHE A 16 -6.78 -15.04 4.61
C PHE A 16 -7.33 -13.61 4.50
N LYS A 17 -8.12 -13.16 5.49
CA LYS A 17 -8.77 -11.85 5.47
C LYS A 17 -7.74 -10.71 5.39
N ASP A 18 -7.95 -9.82 4.42
CA ASP A 18 -7.09 -8.68 4.09
C ASP A 18 -6.67 -7.84 5.30
N ARG A 19 -5.39 -7.93 5.70
CA ARG A 19 -4.74 -7.06 6.70
C ARG A 19 -3.70 -6.14 6.02
N PRO A 20 -4.11 -5.08 5.32
CA PRO A 20 -3.16 -4.08 4.81
C PRO A 20 -2.60 -3.26 5.98
N ILE A 21 -1.30 -2.99 5.94
CA ILE A 21 -0.60 -2.20 6.96
C ILE A 21 -0.73 -0.71 6.68
N MET A 22 -0.84 -0.34 5.40
CA MET A 22 -1.12 1.03 5.00
C MET A 22 -2.19 1.07 3.93
N VAL A 23 -3.09 2.04 4.03
CA VAL A 23 -4.09 2.35 3.02
C VAL A 23 -4.11 3.85 2.78
N LEU A 24 -4.00 4.23 1.52
CA LEU A 24 -4.16 5.60 1.05
C LEU A 24 -5.30 5.62 0.03
N THR A 25 -6.25 6.53 0.20
CA THR A 25 -7.32 6.77 -0.77
C THR A 25 -7.13 8.15 -1.36
N PHE A 26 -7.09 8.21 -2.68
CA PHE A 26 -7.03 9.44 -3.45
C PHE A 26 -8.32 9.58 -4.25
N GLU A 27 -8.87 10.79 -4.27
CA GLU A 27 -10.01 11.17 -5.11
C GLU A 27 -9.67 12.47 -5.81
N GLU A 28 -9.76 12.48 -7.14
CA GLU A 28 -9.48 13.65 -7.99
C GLU A 28 -8.14 14.34 -7.69
N GLY A 29 -7.10 13.57 -7.35
CA GLY A 29 -5.78 14.11 -7.01
C GLY A 29 -5.64 14.63 -5.57
N LYS A 30 -6.67 14.51 -4.73
CA LYS A 30 -6.63 14.85 -3.30
C LYS A 30 -6.56 13.58 -2.44
N LEU A 31 -5.80 13.63 -1.36
CA LEU A 31 -5.74 12.55 -0.37
C LEU A 31 -6.96 12.66 0.54
N THR A 32 -7.89 11.71 0.45
CA THR A 32 -9.13 11.70 1.25
C THR A 32 -8.99 10.88 2.52
N GLN A 33 -8.27 9.77 2.45
CA GLN A 33 -8.05 8.92 3.62
C GLN A 33 -6.63 8.39 3.71
N GLN A 34 -6.14 8.33 4.95
CA GLN A 34 -4.87 7.76 5.32
C GLN A 34 -5.07 6.81 6.49
N LYS A 35 -4.61 5.56 6.36
CA LYS A 35 -4.66 4.55 7.43
C LYS A 35 -3.31 3.87 7.57
N GLY A 36 -2.86 3.70 8.81
CA GLY A 36 -1.57 3.10 9.14
C GLY A 36 -0.41 4.10 9.22
N GLN A 37 0.73 3.62 9.68
CA GLN A 37 1.93 4.45 9.86
C GLN A 37 2.66 4.64 8.52
N ILE A 38 2.38 5.73 7.83
CA ILE A 38 2.97 5.99 6.51
C ILE A 38 4.20 6.89 6.65
N PRO A 39 5.36 6.54 6.05
CA PRO A 39 6.54 7.39 6.06
C PRO A 39 6.28 8.73 5.36
N ASN A 40 6.69 9.84 5.98
CA ASN A 40 6.45 11.18 5.46
C ASN A 40 6.97 11.38 4.02
N GLY A 41 8.12 10.79 3.67
CA GLY A 41 8.66 10.86 2.30
C GLY A 41 7.78 10.15 1.27
N PHE A 42 7.14 9.03 1.64
CA PHE A 42 6.22 8.33 0.75
C PHE A 42 4.92 9.12 0.57
N LEU A 43 4.39 9.69 1.65
CA LEU A 43 3.18 10.51 1.60
C LEU A 43 3.38 11.76 0.75
N ALA A 44 4.49 12.48 0.95
CA ALA A 44 4.84 13.65 0.15
C ALA A 44 4.98 13.28 -1.34
N GLY A 45 5.73 12.22 -1.65
CA GLY A 45 5.86 11.73 -3.03
C GLY A 45 4.53 11.36 -3.68
N CYS A 46 3.63 10.69 -2.94
CA CYS A 46 2.29 10.38 -3.44
C CYS A 46 1.44 11.65 -3.67
N LYS A 47 1.52 12.66 -2.80
CA LYS A 47 0.84 13.95 -3.00
C LYS A 47 1.39 14.69 -4.21
N ASP A 48 2.70 14.71 -4.42
CA ASP A 48 3.33 15.34 -5.59
C ASP A 48 2.90 14.67 -6.89
N ILE A 49 2.80 13.33 -6.90
CA ILE A 49 2.30 12.58 -8.04
C ILE A 49 0.82 12.92 -8.29
N ALA A 50 0.01 12.98 -7.25
CA ALA A 50 -1.41 13.31 -7.33
C ALA A 50 -1.65 14.75 -7.82
N HIS A 51 -0.78 15.70 -7.45
CA HIS A 51 -0.80 17.08 -7.95
C HIS A 51 -0.42 17.16 -9.44
N LYS A 52 0.62 16.45 -9.87
CA LYS A 52 1.05 16.45 -11.28
C LYS A 52 0.09 15.72 -12.20
N GLN A 53 -0.53 14.67 -11.70
CA GLN A 53 -1.46 13.84 -12.45
C GLN A 53 -2.63 13.47 -11.52
N PRO A 54 -3.77 14.19 -11.57
CA PRO A 54 -4.90 13.88 -10.73
C PRO A 54 -5.42 12.48 -11.08
N PHE A 55 -5.54 11.64 -10.05
CA PHE A 55 -6.08 10.29 -10.18
C PHE A 55 -7.02 10.00 -9.01
N SER A 56 -7.96 9.08 -9.25
CA SER A 56 -8.82 8.52 -8.23
C SER A 56 -8.49 7.04 -8.03
N GLY A 57 -8.30 6.62 -6.79
CA GLY A 57 -8.04 5.23 -6.47
C GLY A 57 -7.50 4.98 -5.07
N LYS A 58 -7.51 3.70 -4.71
CA LYS A 58 -6.99 3.20 -3.43
C LYS A 58 -5.64 2.52 -3.65
N ILE A 59 -4.71 2.81 -2.75
CA ILE A 59 -3.39 2.19 -2.67
C ILE A 59 -3.34 1.45 -1.34
N LYS A 60 -3.13 0.14 -1.39
CA LYS A 60 -2.98 -0.71 -0.22
C LYS A 60 -1.57 -1.28 -0.20
N VAL A 61 -0.96 -1.30 0.98
CA VAL A 61 0.35 -1.89 1.20
C VAL A 61 0.22 -3.06 2.15
N TYR A 62 0.67 -4.22 1.70
CA TYR A 62 0.73 -5.45 2.47
C TYR A 62 2.18 -5.78 2.75
N LYS A 63 2.53 -6.08 4.00
CA LYS A 63 3.86 -6.60 4.35
C LYS A 63 3.69 -8.06 4.72
N ASN A 64 4.37 -8.92 3.98
CA ASN A 64 4.58 -10.30 4.36
C ASN A 64 5.97 -10.43 4.99
N ARG A 65 6.28 -11.58 5.61
CA ARG A 65 7.57 -11.87 6.26
C ARG A 65 8.77 -11.62 5.34
N PHE A 66 8.59 -11.80 4.04
CA PHE A 66 9.67 -11.71 3.04
C PHE A 66 9.58 -10.49 2.12
N ALA A 67 8.40 -9.90 1.91
CA ALA A 67 8.21 -8.87 0.90
C ALA A 67 7.09 -7.88 1.26
N THR A 68 7.25 -6.64 0.80
CA THR A 68 6.21 -5.62 0.86
C THR A 68 5.56 -5.46 -0.51
N LYS A 69 4.26 -5.73 -0.60
CA LYS A 69 3.48 -5.66 -1.84
C LYS A 69 2.60 -4.40 -1.85
N LEU A 70 2.70 -3.62 -2.91
CA LEU A 70 1.73 -2.57 -3.22
C LEU A 70 0.61 -3.15 -4.10
N VAL A 71 -0.62 -2.81 -3.76
CA VAL A 71 -1.81 -3.16 -4.52
C VAL A 71 -2.60 -1.89 -4.80
N PHE A 72 -2.96 -1.71 -6.07
CA PHE A 72 -3.64 -0.52 -6.56
C PHE A 72 -5.05 -0.86 -7.02
N SER A 73 -5.98 0.09 -6.88
CA SER A 73 -7.28 0.04 -7.56
C SER A 73 -7.11 0.01 -9.07
N LYS A 74 -8.09 -0.58 -9.77
CA LYS A 74 -8.14 -0.64 -11.24
C LYS A 74 -8.22 0.76 -11.88
N THR A 75 -8.75 1.74 -11.14
CA THR A 75 -8.89 3.14 -11.56
C THR A 75 -7.57 3.89 -11.67
N VAL A 76 -6.48 3.37 -11.09
CA VAL A 76 -5.17 4.05 -11.10
C VAL A 76 -4.47 3.78 -12.45
N PRO A 77 -4.04 4.82 -13.20
CA PRO A 77 -3.31 4.64 -14.45
C PRO A 77 -1.95 3.94 -14.24
N SER A 78 -1.49 3.16 -15.22
CA SER A 78 -0.21 2.42 -15.16
C SER A 78 1.00 3.32 -14.92
N LYS A 79 1.04 4.50 -15.56
CA LYS A 79 2.09 5.52 -15.34
C LYS A 79 2.16 5.98 -13.89
N VAL A 80 1.00 6.18 -13.25
CA VAL A 80 0.92 6.57 -11.84
C VAL A 80 1.38 5.43 -10.94
N LYS A 81 0.97 4.18 -11.23
CA LYS A 81 1.44 2.99 -10.49
C LYS A 81 2.96 2.90 -10.46
N GLN A 82 3.62 3.06 -11.62
CA GLN A 82 5.08 3.02 -11.70
C GLN A 82 5.73 4.14 -10.90
N ARG A 83 5.20 5.37 -10.96
CA ARG A 83 5.71 6.50 -10.17
C ARG A 83 5.57 6.24 -8.67
N ILE A 84 4.42 5.69 -8.24
CA ILE A 84 4.19 5.34 -6.83
C ILE A 84 5.15 4.24 -6.38
N HIS A 85 5.44 3.25 -7.24
CA HIS A 85 6.48 2.26 -6.97
C HIS A 85 7.85 2.91 -6.76
N ASN A 86 8.24 3.87 -7.61
CA ASN A 86 9.55 4.53 -7.50
C ASN A 86 9.72 5.36 -6.22
N VAL A 87 8.64 5.97 -5.71
CA VAL A 87 8.68 6.72 -4.43
C VAL A 87 8.50 5.81 -3.22
N PHE A 88 8.15 4.54 -3.42
CA PHE A 88 7.93 3.63 -2.32
C PHE A 88 9.24 3.31 -1.59
N PRO A 89 9.28 3.43 -0.26
CA PRO A 89 10.47 3.07 0.50
C PRO A 89 10.62 1.54 0.52
N HIS A 90 11.34 1.00 -0.47
CA HIS A 90 11.65 -0.43 -0.58
C HIS A 90 12.48 -0.96 0.59
N ASN A 91 13.20 -0.07 1.28
CA ASN A 91 13.93 -0.37 2.51
C ASN A 91 13.24 0.27 3.71
N GLY A 92 12.47 -0.52 4.45
CA GLY A 92 12.18 -0.21 5.83
C GLY A 92 13.48 -0.28 6.65
N GLY A 93 14.13 0.86 6.89
CA GLY A 93 14.97 1.06 8.07
C GLY A 93 16.38 0.42 8.12
N SER A 94 17.16 0.40 7.03
CA SER A 94 18.61 0.11 7.15
C SER A 94 19.49 0.91 6.18
N LYS A 95 19.46 2.24 6.29
CA LYS A 95 20.67 3.01 5.99
C LYS A 95 21.26 3.46 7.31
N LYS A 96 22.18 2.66 7.87
CA LYS A 96 23.29 3.22 8.66
C LYS A 96 23.99 4.18 7.70
N ARG A 97 23.63 5.46 7.77
CA ARG A 97 24.36 6.53 7.10
C ARG A 97 25.71 6.59 7.81
N GLY A 98 26.68 5.86 7.26
CA GLY A 98 28.07 5.95 7.67
C GLY A 98 28.46 7.42 7.68
N ARG A 99 28.85 7.90 8.87
CA ARG A 99 29.55 9.15 9.08
C ARG A 99 30.73 9.14 8.11
N ARG A 100 30.76 10.05 7.13
CA ARG A 100 32.00 10.40 6.46
C ARG A 100 32.83 11.14 7.51
N ALA A 101 33.91 10.51 7.95
CA ALA A 101 35.00 11.15 8.68
C ALA A 101 35.80 12.02 7.70
#